data_AF-A0A354ETL8-F1
#
_entry.id   AF-A0A354ETL8-F1
#
_cell.length_a   1.000
_cell.length_b   1.000
_cell.length_c   1.000
_cell.angle_alpha   90.00
_cell.angle_beta   90.00
_cell.angle_gamma   90.00
#
_symmetry.space_group_name_H-M   'P 1'
#
loop_
_entity.id
_entity.type
_entity.pdbx_description
1 polymer ?
#
loop_
_entity_poly.entity_id
_entity_poly.type
_entity_poly.pdbx_seq_one_letter_code
_entity_poly.pdbx_strand_id
1 'polypeptide(L)' 'MRVNRKEAQGRTRRRLLAAAHASIVEEGVAALSIRNICGAAGHSQGAFYS' A
#
# COMPACT_ATOMS: atom_id res chain seq x y z
N MET A 1 -9.73 19.11 -10.28
CA MET A 1 -8.70 18.59 -11.21
C MET A 1 -8.83 17.07 -11.29
N ARG A 2 -9.10 16.49 -12.47
CA ARG A 2 -9.15 15.02 -12.63
C ARG A 2 -7.72 14.50 -12.64
N VAL A 3 -7.40 13.65 -11.68
CA VAL A 3 -6.11 12.95 -11.64
C VAL A 3 -6.10 11.91 -12.76
N ASN A 4 -5.03 11.86 -13.56
CA ASN A 4 -4.93 10.82 -14.58
C ASN A 4 -4.63 9.46 -13.92
N ARG A 5 -5.05 8.35 -14.56
CA ARG A 5 -4.91 7.00 -14.01
C ARG A 5 -3.50 6.67 -13.47
N LYS A 6 -2.43 7.07 -14.17
CA LYS A 6 -1.04 6.84 -13.76
C LYS A 6 -0.68 7.57 -12.45
N GLU A 7 -1.17 8.78 -12.27
CA GLU A 7 -0.94 9.53 -11.03
C GLU A 7 -1.69 8.91 -9.85
N ALA A 8 -2.91 8.41 -10.09
CA ALA A 8 -3.67 7.69 -9.08
C ALA A 8 -2.95 6.38 -8.68
N GLN A 9 -2.49 5.59 -9.65
CA GLN A 9 -1.66 4.39 -9.41
C GLN A 9 -0.37 4.74 -8.66
N GLY A 10 0.31 5.82 -9.02
CA GLY A 10 1.50 6.29 -8.33
C GLY A 10 1.24 6.65 -6.87
N ARG A 11 0.10 7.28 -6.56
CA ARG A 11 -0.31 7.55 -5.17
C ARG A 11 -0.61 6.28 -4.40
N THR A 12 -1.34 5.34 -5.00
CA THR A 12 -1.63 4.03 -4.39
C THR A 12 -0.33 3.29 -4.08
N ARG A 13 0.59 3.19 -5.05
CA ARG A 13 1.90 2.55 -4.86
C ARG A 13 2.69 3.17 -3.71
N ARG A 14 2.77 4.50 -3.64
CA ARG A 14 3.49 5.18 -2.55
C ARG A 14 2.89 4.86 -1.18
N ARG A 15 1.57 4.80 -1.06
CA ARG A 15 0.88 4.44 0.19
C ARG A 15 1.15 3.00 0.60
N LEU A 16 1.08 2.06 -0.35
CA LEU A 16 1.39 0.64 -0.10
C LEU A 16 2.83 0.46 0.38
N LEU A 17 3.79 1.15 -0.24
CA LEU A 17 5.20 1.09 0.16
C LEU A 17 5.44 1.70 1.55
N ALA A 18 4.80 2.83 1.86
CA ALA A 18 4.89 3.45 3.18
C ALA A 18 4.32 2.53 4.28
N ALA A 19 3.16 1.91 4.04
CA ALA A 19 2.56 0.96 4.95
C ALA A 19 3.43 -0.29 5.15
N ALA A 20 3.98 -0.85 4.07
CA ALA A 20 4.89 -1.98 4.14
C ALA A 20 6.15 -1.64 4.95
N HIS A 21 6.74 -0.47 4.71
CA HIS A 21 7.91 -0.02 5.46
C HIS A 21 7.62 0.13 6.96
N ALA A 22 6.49 0.75 7.32
CA ALA A 22 6.07 0.88 8.71
C ALA A 22 5.91 -0.50 9.39
N SER A 23 5.19 -1.45 8.76
CA SER A 23 5.04 -2.81 9.32
C SER A 23 6.37 -3.54 9.45
N ILE A 24 7.32 -3.37 8.51
CA ILE A 24 8.66 -4.00 8.64
C ILE A 24 9.39 -3.44 9.86
N VAL A 25 9.33 -2.13 10.09
CA VAL A 25 10.01 -1.47 11.22
C VAL A 25 9.37 -1.86 12.56
N GLU A 26 8.05 -1.98 12.61
CA GLU A 26 7.30 -2.22 13.86
C GLU A 26 7.20 -3.71 14.22
N GLU A 27 6.96 -4.58 13.24
CA GLU A 27 6.58 -5.98 13.48
C GLU A 27 7.55 -6.98 12.82
N GLY A 28 8.49 -6.48 12.00
CA GLY A 28 9.41 -7.30 11.22
C GLY A 28 8.79 -7.89 9.95
N VAL A 29 9.67 -8.44 9.10
CA VAL A 29 9.27 -8.98 7.78
C VAL A 29 8.30 -10.17 7.89
N ALA A 30 8.38 -10.96 8.97
CA ALA A 30 7.52 -12.13 9.17
C ALA A 30 6.03 -11.77 9.35
N ALA A 31 5.74 -10.55 9.84
CA ALA A 31 4.38 -10.07 10.05
C ALA A 31 3.73 -9.49 8.77
N LEU A 32 4.50 -9.35 7.67
CA LEU A 32 3.99 -8.77 6.44
C LEU A 32 2.96 -9.68 5.77
N SER A 33 1.84 -9.10 5.39
CA SER A 33 0.90 -9.72 4.45
C SER A 33 0.30 -8.66 3.52
N ILE A 34 -0.10 -9.06 2.32
CA ILE A 34 -0.78 -8.16 1.37
C ILE A 34 -2.04 -7.56 2.02
N ARG A 35 -2.75 -8.34 2.85
CA ARG A 35 -3.93 -7.90 3.59
C ARG A 35 -3.60 -6.75 4.54
N ASN A 36 -2.58 -6.93 5.39
CA ASN A 36 -2.21 -5.94 6.38
C ASN A 36 -1.66 -4.67 5.72
N ILE A 37 -0.81 -4.80 4.68
CA ILE A 37 -0.29 -3.65 3.93
C ILE A 37 -1.44 -2.84 3.31
N CYS A 38 -2.40 -3.51 2.64
CA CYS A 38 -3.51 -2.82 2.02
C CYS A 38 -4.43 -2.17 3.06
N GLY A 39 -4.71 -2.88 4.17
CA GLY A 39 -5.48 -2.35 5.29
C GLY A 39 -4.85 -1.09 5.90
N ALA A 40 -3.56 -1.15 6.22
CA ALA A 40 -2.79 -0.03 6.77
C ALA A 40 -2.68 1.14 5.77
N ALA A 41 -2.64 0.85 4.47
CA ALA A 41 -2.64 1.88 3.42
C ALA A 41 -4.03 2.48 3.12
N GLY A 42 -5.10 1.98 3.75
CA GLY A 42 -6.48 2.42 3.50
C GLY A 42 -7.02 1.99 2.13
N HIS A 43 -6.60 0.82 1.65
CA HIS A 43 -6.94 0.30 0.33
C HIS A 43 -7.45 -1.15 0.38
N SER A 44 -8.24 -1.56 -0.62
CA SER A 44 -8.60 -2.96 -0.81
C SER A 44 -7.40 -3.76 -1.33
N GLN A 45 -7.41 -5.09 -1.17
CA GLN A 45 -6.33 -5.94 -1.68
C GLN A 45 -6.16 -5.87 -3.21
N GLY A 46 -7.25 -5.59 -3.96
CA GLY A 46 -7.19 -5.39 -5.40
C GLY A 46 -6.28 -4.23 -5.82
N ALA A 47 -6.15 -3.21 -4.97
CA ALA A 47 -5.28 -2.06 -5.21
C ALA A 47 -3.79 -2.43 -5.31
N PHE A 48 -3.37 -3.56 -4.74
CA PHE A 48 -2.00 -4.06 -4.84
C PHE A 48 -1.66 -4.51 -6.26
N TYR A 49 -2.64 -5.02 -7.00
CA TYR A 49 -2.48 -5.54 -8.37
C TYR A 49 -2.87 -4.54 -9.46
N SER A 50 -3.15 -3.28 -9.09
CA SER A 50 -3.75 -2.25 -9.96
C SER A 50 -2.76 -1.37 -10.70
#